data_AF-A0A136KN60-F1
#
_entry.id   AF-A0A136KN60-F1
#
_cell.length_a   1.000
_cell.length_b   1.000
_cell.length_c   1.000
_cell.angle_alpha   90.00
_cell.angle_beta   90.00
_cell.angle_gamma   90.00
#
_symmetry.space_group_name_H-M   'P 1'
#
loop_
_entity.id
_entity.type
_entity.pdbx_description
1 polymer ?
#
loop_
_entity_poly.entity_id
_entity_poly.type
_entity_poly.pdbx_seq_one_letter_code
_entity_poly.pdbx_strand_id
1 'polypeptide(L)'
;MDPITSAIIAALAAGVTAGLTDTAKKLISDLYNTIKEKIGKKHGKDSKAIKAINDLESEPDFAPYQSGLQQRVNELKLDKDSELISLATKLLSIIQESQSKANLQTIQNVYGNGNAVAGTGGTATINVQQTKPRRRKTR
;
A
#
# COMPACT_ATOMS: atom_id res chain seq x y z
N MET A 1 0.95 -1.54 -20.08
CA MET A 1 -0.21 -1.33 -19.19
C MET A 1 -0.24 0.15 -18.83
N ASP A 2 -1.39 0.79 -19.01
CA ASP A 2 -1.56 2.22 -18.75
C ASP A 2 -1.57 2.51 -17.23
N PRO A 3 -1.04 3.66 -16.78
CA PRO A 3 -0.88 3.95 -15.35
C PRO A 3 -2.19 3.97 -14.58
N ILE A 4 -3.30 4.32 -15.24
CA ILE A 4 -4.65 4.34 -14.66
C ILE A 4 -5.13 2.90 -14.38
N THR A 5 -4.97 2.01 -15.36
CA THR A 5 -5.34 0.59 -15.24
C THR A 5 -4.57 -0.09 -14.12
N SER A 6 -3.26 0.13 -14.07
CA SER A 6 -2.39 -0.40 -13.01
C SER A 6 -2.76 0.14 -11.64
N ALA A 7 -3.09 1.43 -11.54
CA ALA A 7 -3.49 2.05 -10.28
C ALA A 7 -4.79 1.46 -9.74
N ILE A 8 -5.80 1.24 -10.59
CA ILE A 8 -7.08 0.64 -10.18
C ILE A 8 -6.90 -0.80 -9.70
N ILE A 9 -6.17 -1.62 -10.44
CA ILE A 9 -5.88 -3.01 -10.05
C ILE A 9 -5.11 -3.03 -8.72
N ALA A 10 -4.09 -2.17 -8.58
CA ALA A 10 -3.33 -2.06 -7.35
C ALA A 10 -4.19 -1.58 -6.18
N ALA A 11 -5.11 -0.64 -6.39
CA ALA A 11 -6.05 -0.17 -5.35
C ALA A 11 -6.94 -1.31 -4.85
N LEU A 12 -7.44 -2.12 -5.78
CA LEU A 12 -8.33 -3.23 -5.48
C LEU A 12 -7.59 -4.34 -4.72
N ALA A 13 -6.37 -4.68 -5.16
CA ALA A 13 -5.49 -5.60 -4.46
C ALA A 13 -5.06 -5.07 -3.08
N ALA A 14 -4.80 -3.76 -2.97
CA ALA A 14 -4.45 -3.13 -1.70
C ALA A 14 -5.65 -3.10 -0.73
N GLY A 15 -6.87 -2.86 -1.21
CA GLY A 15 -8.08 -2.77 -0.39
C GLY A 15 -8.35 -4.01 0.47
N VAL A 16 -7.94 -5.19 0.00
CA VAL A 16 -8.05 -6.47 0.74
C VAL A 16 -6.84 -6.76 1.66
N THR A 17 -5.76 -5.98 1.60
CA THR A 17 -4.58 -6.25 2.45
C THR A 17 -4.80 -5.79 3.90
N ALA A 18 -4.79 -6.76 4.83
CA ALA A 18 -5.00 -6.54 6.26
C ALA A 18 -3.88 -5.72 6.95
N GLY A 19 -2.76 -5.46 6.28
CA GLY A 19 -1.61 -4.72 6.83
C GLY A 19 -1.63 -3.20 6.62
N LEU A 20 -2.63 -2.66 5.93
CA LEU A 20 -2.75 -1.22 5.70
C LEU A 20 -3.33 -0.49 6.92
N THR A 21 -2.77 0.67 7.25
CA THR A 21 -3.35 1.57 8.26
C THR A 21 -4.70 2.12 7.79
N ASP A 22 -5.60 2.43 8.72
CA ASP A 22 -6.93 2.98 8.38
C ASP A 22 -6.83 4.28 7.57
N THR A 23 -5.81 5.10 7.84
CA THR A 23 -5.50 6.31 7.06
C THR A 23 -5.13 5.98 5.61
N ALA A 24 -4.31 4.95 5.38
CA ALA A 24 -3.94 4.53 4.03
C ALA A 24 -5.13 3.96 3.27
N LYS A 25 -5.95 3.12 3.92
CA LYS A 25 -7.19 2.59 3.32
C LYS A 25 -8.14 3.72 2.90
N LYS A 26 -8.33 4.72 3.76
CA LYS A 26 -9.19 5.88 3.47
C LYS A 26 -8.64 6.73 2.32
N LEU A 27 -7.33 6.97 2.28
CA LEU A 27 -6.70 7.69 1.16
C LEU A 27 -6.82 6.94 -0.17
N ILE A 28 -6.64 5.61 -0.16
CA ILE A 28 -6.81 4.77 -1.35
C ILE A 28 -8.27 4.84 -1.82
N SER A 29 -9.25 4.69 -0.93
CA SER A 29 -10.67 4.80 -1.30
C SER A 29 -11.05 6.19 -1.82
N ASP A 30 -10.54 7.25 -1.19
CA ASP A 30 -10.83 8.63 -1.59
C ASP A 30 -10.28 8.94 -2.98
N LEU A 31 -9.02 8.55 -3.25
CA LEU A 31 -8.41 8.73 -4.56
C LEU A 31 -9.09 7.88 -5.64
N TYR A 32 -9.43 6.63 -5.31
CA TYR A 32 -10.16 5.76 -6.20
C TYR A 32 -11.53 6.34 -6.59
N ASN A 33 -12.30 6.78 -5.59
CA ASN A 33 -13.59 7.45 -5.81
C ASN A 33 -13.42 8.74 -6.63
N THR A 34 -12.36 9.52 -6.38
CA THR A 34 -12.05 10.73 -7.15
C THR A 34 -11.77 10.41 -8.62
N ILE A 35 -11.04 9.34 -8.92
CA ILE A 35 -10.79 8.87 -10.28
C ILE A 35 -12.11 8.47 -10.94
N LYS A 36 -12.94 7.65 -10.26
CA LYS A 36 -14.28 7.24 -10.73
C LYS A 36 -15.15 8.47 -11.02
N GLU A 37 -15.20 9.44 -10.12
CA GLU A 37 -15.96 10.67 -10.30
C GLU A 37 -15.47 11.52 -11.47
N LYS A 38 -14.15 11.67 -11.64
CA LYS A 38 -13.60 12.44 -12.77
C LYS A 38 -13.93 11.80 -14.10
N ILE A 39 -13.78 10.47 -14.19
CA ILE A 39 -14.16 9.71 -15.38
C ILE A 39 -15.66 9.89 -15.65
N GLY A 40 -16.50 9.79 -14.62
CA GLY A 40 -17.95 9.98 -14.71
C GLY A 40 -18.36 11.40 -15.11
N LYS A 41 -17.64 12.44 -14.63
CA LYS A 41 -17.89 13.84 -15.00
C LYS A 41 -17.48 14.13 -16.44
N LYS A 42 -16.39 13.55 -16.95
CA LYS A 42 -15.90 13.78 -18.32
C LYS A 42 -16.62 12.94 -19.37
N HIS A 43 -16.94 11.69 -19.08
CA HIS A 43 -17.47 10.74 -20.07
C HIS A 43 -18.90 10.27 -19.77
N GLY A 44 -19.48 10.70 -18.65
CA GLY A 44 -20.79 10.26 -18.19
C GLY A 44 -20.69 9.13 -17.15
N LYS A 45 -21.59 9.14 -16.17
CA LYS A 45 -21.65 8.14 -15.09
C LYS A 45 -21.94 6.72 -15.60
N ASP A 46 -22.60 6.60 -16.76
CA ASP A 46 -22.88 5.32 -17.43
C ASP A 46 -21.85 4.95 -18.52
N SER A 47 -20.70 5.65 -18.53
CA SER A 47 -19.66 5.38 -19.51
C SER A 47 -19.13 3.95 -19.39
N LYS A 48 -18.70 3.42 -20.53
CA LYS A 48 -18.10 2.08 -20.62
C LYS A 48 -16.87 1.91 -19.72
N ALA A 49 -16.17 2.99 -19.37
CA ALA A 49 -15.09 2.96 -18.39
C ALA A 49 -15.59 2.67 -16.97
N ILE A 50 -16.65 3.33 -16.50
CA ILE A 50 -17.22 3.07 -15.17
C ILE A 50 -17.69 1.61 -15.07
N LYS A 51 -18.33 1.09 -16.13
CA LYS A 51 -18.74 -0.32 -16.17
C LYS A 51 -17.55 -1.28 -16.08
N ALA A 52 -16.51 -1.06 -16.89
CA ALA A 52 -15.31 -1.86 -16.84
C ALA A 52 -14.62 -1.82 -15.46
N ILE A 53 -14.68 -0.68 -14.77
CA ILE A 53 -14.18 -0.57 -13.40
C ILE A 53 -15.02 -1.43 -12.44
N ASN A 54 -16.35 -1.40 -12.54
CA ASN A 54 -17.23 -2.22 -11.70
C ASN A 54 -17.09 -3.73 -11.98
N ASP A 55 -16.88 -4.11 -13.24
CA ASP A 55 -16.62 -5.50 -13.62
C ASP A 55 -15.29 -5.97 -12.99
N LEU A 56 -14.27 -5.12 -13.02
CA LEU A 56 -12.97 -5.37 -12.38
C LEU A 56 -13.07 -5.41 -10.85
N GLU A 57 -13.92 -4.58 -10.23
CA GLU A 57 -14.22 -4.66 -8.79
C GLU A 57 -14.81 -6.01 -8.39
N SER A 58 -15.59 -6.62 -9.29
CA SER A 58 -16.22 -7.92 -9.03
C SER A 58 -15.21 -9.06 -9.18
N GLU A 59 -14.34 -9.03 -10.19
CA GLU A 59 -13.28 -10.03 -10.39
C GLU A 59 -11.93 -9.37 -10.74
N PRO A 60 -11.11 -9.01 -9.73
CA PRO A 60 -9.80 -8.36 -9.92
C PRO A 60 -8.82 -9.18 -10.77
N ASP A 61 -8.86 -10.50 -10.58
CA ASP A 61 -7.91 -11.46 -11.15
C ASP A 61 -8.30 -11.94 -12.55
N PHE A 62 -9.44 -11.49 -13.08
CA PHE A 62 -9.91 -11.89 -14.40
C PHE A 62 -9.24 -11.05 -15.50
N ALA A 63 -8.27 -11.65 -16.19
CA ALA A 63 -7.48 -10.99 -17.25
C ALA A 63 -8.32 -10.29 -18.35
N PRO A 64 -9.50 -10.80 -18.76
CA PRO A 64 -10.36 -10.10 -19.72
C PRO A 64 -10.88 -8.75 -19.23
N TYR A 65 -11.15 -8.58 -17.94
CA TYR A 65 -11.59 -7.29 -17.39
C TYR A 65 -10.47 -6.27 -17.35
N GLN A 66 -9.24 -6.70 -17.05
CA GLN A 66 -8.06 -5.85 -17.11
C GLN A 66 -7.81 -5.33 -18.53
N SER A 67 -7.88 -6.23 -19.51
CA SER A 67 -7.72 -5.89 -20.93
C SER A 67 -8.86 -5.00 -21.44
N GLY A 68 -10.10 -5.30 -21.03
CA GLY A 68 -11.27 -4.51 -21.36
C GLY A 68 -11.19 -3.08 -20.82
N LEU A 69 -10.78 -2.92 -19.55
CA LEU A 69 -10.56 -1.61 -18.95
C LEU A 69 -9.47 -0.82 -19.68
N GLN A 70 -8.35 -1.47 -20.01
CA GLN A 70 -7.27 -0.85 -20.77
C GLN A 70 -7.76 -0.34 -22.14
N GLN A 71 -8.54 -1.15 -22.85
CA GLN A 71 -9.11 -0.75 -24.13
C GLN A 71 -10.05 0.44 -23.97
N ARG A 72 -10.91 0.47 -22.93
CA ARG A 72 -11.78 1.63 -22.65
C ARG A 72 -11.01 2.88 -22.30
N VAL A 73 -9.93 2.76 -21.53
CA VAL A 73 -9.04 3.87 -21.16
C VAL A 73 -8.45 4.50 -22.42
N ASN A 74 -7.97 3.69 -23.36
CA ASN A 74 -7.43 4.16 -24.64
C ASN A 74 -8.50 4.71 -25.58
N GLU A 75 -9.67 4.07 -25.68
CA GLU A 75 -10.81 4.56 -26.48
C GLU A 75 -11.26 5.95 -26.02
N LEU A 76 -11.28 6.18 -24.71
CA LEU A 76 -11.71 7.43 -24.09
C LEU A 76 -10.55 8.44 -23.93
N LYS A 77 -9.33 8.08 -24.35
CA LYS A 77 -8.10 8.86 -24.21
C LYS A 77 -7.83 9.33 -22.77
N LEU A 78 -8.23 8.52 -21.79
CA LEU A 78 -7.99 8.80 -20.36
C LEU A 78 -6.49 8.80 -20.04
N ASP A 79 -5.70 8.05 -20.82
CA ASP A 79 -4.24 8.02 -20.82
C ASP A 79 -3.59 9.36 -21.22
N LYS A 80 -4.36 10.31 -21.78
CA LYS A 80 -3.88 11.66 -22.14
C LYS A 80 -4.25 12.73 -21.13
N ASP A 81 -5.05 12.39 -20.13
CA ASP A 81 -5.47 13.33 -19.10
C ASP A 81 -4.43 13.39 -17.99
N SER A 82 -3.62 14.46 -17.98
CA SER A 82 -2.55 14.64 -17.00
C SER A 82 -3.07 14.63 -15.56
N GLU A 83 -4.31 15.07 -15.33
CA GLU A 83 -4.89 15.04 -14.00
C GLU A 83 -5.19 13.62 -13.55
N LEU A 84 -5.75 12.78 -14.43
CA LEU A 84 -6.02 11.37 -14.12
C LEU A 84 -4.73 10.58 -13.92
N ILE A 85 -3.74 10.82 -14.77
CA ILE A 85 -2.41 10.21 -14.61
C ILE A 85 -1.81 10.61 -13.26
N SER A 86 -1.91 11.89 -12.87
CA SER A 86 -1.38 12.36 -11.59
C SER A 86 -2.10 11.75 -10.38
N LEU A 87 -3.41 11.50 -10.48
CA LEU A 87 -4.16 10.83 -9.42
C LEU A 87 -3.80 9.35 -9.34
N ALA A 88 -3.67 8.68 -10.49
CA ALA A 88 -3.27 7.28 -10.58
C ALA A 88 -1.86 7.06 -10.02
N THR A 89 -0.89 7.92 -10.35
CA THR A 89 0.48 7.83 -9.82
C THR A 89 0.55 8.11 -8.33
N LYS A 90 -0.23 9.07 -7.81
CA LYS A 90 -0.38 9.31 -6.37
C LYS A 90 -0.94 8.10 -5.64
N LEU A 91 -1.99 7.50 -6.18
CA LEU A 91 -2.60 6.31 -5.60
C LEU A 91 -1.60 5.14 -5.57
N LEU A 92 -0.86 4.90 -6.66
CA LEU A 92 0.21 3.90 -6.69
C LEU A 92 1.31 4.18 -5.67
N SER A 93 1.73 5.44 -5.51
CA SER A 93 2.74 5.81 -4.51
C SER A 93 2.28 5.50 -3.08
N ILE A 94 1.03 5.80 -2.74
CA ILE A 94 0.47 5.50 -1.41
C ILE A 94 0.41 4.00 -1.17
N ILE A 95 0.00 3.21 -2.18
CA ILE A 95 -0.03 1.75 -2.09
C ILE A 95 1.39 1.20 -1.89
N GLN A 96 2.37 1.66 -2.66
CA GLN A 96 3.76 1.24 -2.52
C GLN A 96 4.36 1.62 -1.17
N GLU A 97 4.12 2.84 -0.70
CA GLU A 97 4.63 3.33 0.58
C GLU A 97 4.02 2.52 1.75
N SER A 98 2.72 2.24 1.67
CA SER A 98 2.01 1.49 2.70
C SER A 98 2.38 0.00 2.73
N GLN A 99 2.59 -0.63 1.56
CA GLN A 99 3.13 -1.99 1.47
C GLN A 99 4.60 -2.07 1.93
N SER A 100 5.39 -1.04 1.64
CA SER A 100 6.80 -0.97 2.06
C SER A 100 6.94 -0.81 3.58
N LYS A 101 6.06 -0.03 4.22
CA LYS A 101 5.99 0.07 5.68
C LYS A 101 5.56 -1.24 6.34
N ALA A 102 4.71 -2.04 5.68
CA ALA A 102 4.33 -3.37 6.17
C ALA A 102 5.49 -4.39 6.10
N ASN A 103 6.51 -4.15 5.26
CA ASN A 103 7.66 -5.04 5.09
C ASN A 103 8.95 -4.53 5.76
N LEU A 104 8.83 -3.69 6.79
CA LEU A 104 9.97 -3.36 7.65
C LEU A 104 10.27 -4.53 8.58
N GLN A 105 10.85 -5.60 8.04
CA GLN A 105 11.46 -6.64 8.87
C GLN A 105 12.65 -6.03 9.62
N THR A 106 12.48 -5.79 10.91
CA THR A 106 13.57 -5.39 11.79
C THR A 106 14.40 -6.63 12.14
N ILE A 107 15.38 -6.96 11.29
CA ILE A 107 16.33 -8.04 11.58
C ILE A 107 17.45 -7.45 12.45
N GLN A 108 17.53 -7.89 13.71
CA GLN A 108 18.59 -7.50 14.64
C GLN A 108 19.40 -8.73 15.06
N ASN A 109 20.66 -8.78 14.61
CA ASN A 109 21.63 -9.78 15.05
C ASN A 109 22.31 -9.25 16.31
N VAL A 110 22.13 -9.92 17.45
CA VAL A 110 22.74 -9.48 18.71
C VAL A 110 23.58 -10.59 19.33
N TYR A 111 24.83 -10.25 19.67
CA TYR A 111 25.82 -11.15 20.27
C TYR A 111 26.35 -10.51 21.56
N GLY A 112 26.40 -11.26 22.66
CA GLY A 112 26.93 -10.80 23.96
C GLY A 112 25.96 -11.00 25.14
N ASN A 113 26.32 -10.46 26.31
CA ASN A 113 25.52 -10.51 27.54
C ASN A 113 24.92 -9.13 27.87
N GLY A 114 23.67 -9.10 28.35
CA GLY A 114 22.97 -7.86 28.71
C GLY A 114 22.32 -7.14 27.53
N ASN A 115 21.77 -7.90 26.58
CA ASN A 115 21.14 -7.33 25.38
C ASN A 115 19.65 -7.05 25.62
N ALA A 116 19.20 -5.86 25.22
CA ALA A 116 17.80 -5.49 25.14
C ALA A 116 17.53 -4.98 23.74
N VAL A 117 16.58 -5.63 23.07
CA VAL A 117 16.16 -5.27 21.72
C VAL A 117 14.70 -4.90 21.77
N ALA A 118 14.38 -3.71 21.28
CA ALA A 118 13.02 -3.32 20.96
C ALA A 118 12.88 -3.22 19.44
N GLY A 119 11.81 -3.81 18.91
CA GLY A 119 11.39 -3.63 17.52
C GLY A 119 10.62 -2.32 17.31
N THR A 120 10.06 -2.15 16.11
CA THR A 120 9.26 -0.97 15.76
C THR A 120 8.10 -0.78 16.75
N GLY A 121 8.16 0.30 17.53
CA GLY A 121 7.13 0.65 18.53
C GLY A 121 7.34 0.09 19.93
N GLY A 122 8.45 -0.60 20.21
CA GLY A 122 8.73 -1.16 21.54
C GLY A 122 9.67 -0.31 22.39
N THR A 123 9.61 -0.49 23.71
CA THR A 123 10.61 0.00 24.67
C THR A 123 11.24 -1.19 25.39
N ALA A 124 12.57 -1.27 25.42
CA ALA A 124 13.28 -2.30 26.15
C ALA A 124 14.11 -1.68 27.28
N THR A 125 13.98 -2.21 28.49
CA THR A 125 14.65 -1.71 29.70
C THR A 125 15.39 -2.86 30.37
N ILE A 126 16.69 -2.70 30.60
CA ILE A 126 17.49 -3.65 31.39
C ILE A 126 17.80 -3.02 32.74
N ASN A 127 17.51 -3.76 33.81
CA ASN A 127 17.92 -3.38 35.15
C ASN A 127 18.97 -4.38 35.65
N VAL A 128 20.25 -4.01 35.55
CA VAL A 128 21.36 -4.88 35.99
C VAL A 128 21.70 -4.55 37.44
N GLN A 129 21.33 -5.45 38.37
CA GLN A 129 21.84 -5.38 39.74
C GLN A 129 23.33 -5.77 39.74
N GLN A 130 24.20 -4.84 40.11
CA GLN A 130 25.63 -5.12 40.27
C GLN A 130 25.83 -6.14 41.40
N THR A 131 26.12 -7.39 41.06
CA THR A 131 26.61 -8.36 42.05
C THR A 131 28.04 -7.99 42.44
N LYS A 132 28.25 -7.61 43.72
CA LYS A 132 29.58 -7.32 44.29
C LYS A 132 30.59 -8.41 43.89
N PRO A 133 31.80 -8.05 43.43
CA PRO A 133 32.80 -9.05 43.07
C PRO A 133 33.21 -9.84 44.33
N ARG A 134 33.06 -11.17 44.27
CA ARG A 134 33.60 -12.08 45.30
C ARG A 134 35.12 -11.93 45.30
N ARG A 135 35.67 -11.24 46.30
CA ARG A 135 37.11 -11.21 46.59
C ARG A 135 37.61 -12.65 46.70
N ARG A 136 38.34 -13.13 45.67
CA ARG A 136 39.15 -14.35 45.79
C ARG A 136 40.21 -14.07 46.86
N LYS A 137 40.10 -14.74 48.02
CA LYS A 137 41.24 -14.87 48.94
C LYS A 137 42.26 -15.75 48.22
N THR A 138 43.31 -15.14 47.69
CA THR A 138 44.54 -15.83 47.32
C THR A 138 45.11 -16.44 48.60
N ARG A 139 45.44 -17.73 48.52
CA ARG A 139 46.02 -18.52 49.60
C ARG A 139 47.51 -18.65 49.36
#